data_AF-A0A2N0WZX1-F1
#
_entry.id   AF-A0A2N0WZX1-F1
#
_cell.length_a   1.000
_cell.length_b   1.000
_cell.length_c   1.000
_cell.angle_alpha   90.00
_cell.angle_beta   90.00
_cell.angle_gamma   90.00
#
_symmetry.space_group_name_H-M   'P 1'
#
loop_
_entity.id
_entity.type
_entity.pdbx_description
1 polymer ?
#
loop_
_entity_poly.entity_id
_entity_poly.type
_entity_poly.pdbx_seq_one_letter_code
_entity_poly.pdbx_strand_id
1 'polypeptide(L)'
;MNTTTRPQIAINVMRSRLTVVGFNIAIVSFQISTLINMQGGVFLTGFEHAIHFRSDIALLVALASSMLALVAFISATSINNKSVCDHWSFIAGDLLMYLGLACTVTGFFSPLNDTFLYAIEKDPQLTPLIIFQVGIKSIGAIVWIATIYIGPAITLFRSPFSQTTNRVLAIAYCMTLLLLFLFYQQALILENLVLDKMPSEIDPYFYEFFQFLVW
;
A
#
# COMPACT_ATOMS: atom_id res chain seq x y z
N MET A 1 35.65 9.66 26.41
CA MET A 1 35.74 8.80 25.22
C MET A 1 34.34 8.34 24.86
N ASN A 2 33.64 9.03 23.95
CA ASN A 2 32.36 8.56 23.41
C ASN A 2 32.68 7.56 22.29
N THR A 3 32.65 6.27 22.60
CA THR A 3 32.56 5.27 21.54
C THR A 3 31.19 5.44 20.90
N THR A 4 31.16 6.12 19.75
CA THR A 4 30.00 6.17 18.86
C THR A 4 29.77 4.76 18.32
N THR A 5 29.10 3.92 19.10
CA THR A 5 28.65 2.60 18.66
C THR A 5 27.68 2.81 17.53
N ARG A 6 28.08 2.44 16.31
CA ARG A 6 27.18 2.45 15.15
C ARG A 6 25.94 1.59 15.49
N PRO A 7 24.73 2.02 15.08
CA PRO A 7 23.52 1.22 15.28
C PRO A 7 23.71 -0.18 14.68
N GLN A 8 23.28 -1.21 15.39
CA GLN A 8 23.38 -2.59 14.94
C GLN A 8 22.01 -3.27 15.07
N ILE A 9 21.43 -3.63 13.94
CA ILE A 9 20.19 -4.39 13.85
C ILE A 9 20.57 -5.83 13.50
N ALA A 10 20.03 -6.80 14.23
CA ALA A 10 20.32 -8.20 13.97
C ALA A 10 19.78 -8.65 12.61
N ILE A 11 20.56 -9.44 11.86
CA ILE A 11 20.15 -9.94 10.54
C ILE A 11 18.86 -10.78 10.58
N ASN A 12 18.54 -11.41 11.71
CA ASN A 12 17.29 -12.16 11.86
C ASN A 12 16.06 -11.24 11.78
N VAL A 13 16.17 -9.99 12.22
CA VAL A 13 15.11 -8.99 12.05
C VAL A 13 14.94 -8.70 10.56
N MET A 14 16.04 -8.46 9.84
CA MET A 14 16.05 -8.27 8.38
C MET A 14 15.39 -9.43 7.64
N ARG A 15 15.76 -10.67 7.97
CA ARG A 15 15.18 -11.87 7.36
C ARG A 15 13.67 -11.95 7.54
N SER A 16 13.17 -11.62 8.74
CA SER A 16 11.71 -11.61 8.98
C SER A 16 10.99 -10.60 8.09
N ARG A 17 11.59 -9.43 7.85
CA ARG A 17 11.03 -8.39 6.97
C ARG A 17 11.07 -8.80 5.51
N LEU A 18 12.16 -9.41 5.05
CA LEU A 18 12.25 -9.96 3.69
C LEU A 18 11.19 -11.04 3.43
N THR A 19 10.88 -11.87 4.42
CA THR A 19 9.78 -12.85 4.29
C THR A 19 8.44 -12.17 4.06
N VAL A 20 8.13 -11.10 4.81
CA VAL A 20 6.91 -10.31 4.63
C VAL A 20 6.88 -9.67 3.24
N VAL A 21 7.98 -9.06 2.80
CA VAL A 21 8.10 -8.47 1.46
C VAL A 21 7.89 -9.53 0.36
N GLY A 22 8.55 -10.68 0.47
CA GLY A 22 8.39 -11.78 -0.50
C GLY A 22 6.96 -12.32 -0.57
N PHE A 23 6.31 -12.44 0.59
CA PHE A 23 4.89 -12.83 0.66
C PHE A 23 3.98 -11.77 0.02
N ASN A 24 4.25 -10.48 0.25
CA ASN A 24 3.50 -9.40 -0.37
C ASN A 24 3.63 -9.43 -1.90
N ILE A 25 4.83 -9.64 -2.42
CA ILE A 25 5.07 -9.78 -3.87
C ILE A 25 4.28 -10.94 -4.45
N ALA A 26 4.24 -12.09 -3.76
CA ALA A 26 3.47 -13.24 -4.20
C ALA A 26 1.96 -12.92 -4.25
N ILE A 27 1.42 -12.31 -3.19
CA ILE A 27 0.02 -11.88 -3.15
C ILE A 27 -0.30 -10.92 -4.30
N VAL A 28 0.49 -9.87 -4.47
CA VAL A 28 0.30 -8.87 -5.53
C VAL A 28 0.32 -9.52 -6.91
N SER A 29 1.23 -10.47 -7.14
CA SER A 29 1.33 -11.19 -8.42
C SER A 29 0.07 -12.01 -8.71
N PHE A 30 -0.50 -12.68 -7.70
CA PHE A 30 -1.79 -13.36 -7.84
C PHE A 30 -2.93 -12.37 -8.07
N GLN A 31 -2.95 -11.27 -7.34
CA GLN A 31 -4.01 -10.27 -7.40
C GLN A 31 -4.11 -9.60 -8.77
N ILE A 32 -2.98 -9.22 -9.37
CA ILE A 32 -2.94 -8.64 -10.72
C ILE A 32 -3.59 -9.58 -11.73
N SER A 33 -3.32 -10.89 -11.64
CA SER A 33 -3.92 -11.89 -12.53
C SER A 33 -5.43 -12.05 -12.29
N THR A 34 -5.87 -12.00 -11.03
CA THR A 34 -7.29 -12.13 -10.70
C THR A 34 -8.12 -10.91 -11.04
N LEU A 35 -7.54 -9.71 -10.96
CA LEU A 35 -8.23 -8.43 -11.18
C LEU A 35 -8.85 -8.34 -12.58
N ILE A 36 -8.17 -8.92 -13.57
CA ILE A 36 -8.61 -9.04 -14.97
C ILE A 36 -10.01 -9.68 -15.08
N ASN A 37 -10.37 -10.55 -14.14
CA ASN A 37 -11.63 -11.30 -14.15
C ASN A 37 -12.70 -10.70 -13.20
N MET A 38 -12.40 -9.62 -12.49
CA MET A 38 -13.33 -9.00 -11.54
C MET A 38 -14.30 -8.05 -12.24
N GLN A 39 -15.57 -8.07 -11.84
CA GLN A 39 -16.60 -7.17 -12.36
C GLN A 39 -16.52 -5.78 -11.70
N GLY A 40 -17.07 -4.76 -12.36
CA GLY A 40 -17.13 -3.39 -11.84
C GLY A 40 -16.08 -2.43 -12.39
N GLY A 41 -15.16 -2.91 -13.23
CA GLY A 41 -14.14 -2.08 -13.87
C GLY A 41 -14.63 -1.38 -15.15
N VAL A 42 -13.76 -0.55 -15.71
CA VAL A 42 -14.01 0.29 -16.88
C VAL A 42 -13.54 -0.40 -18.16
N PHE A 43 -14.41 -0.49 -19.18
CA PHE A 43 -14.02 -0.97 -20.51
C PHE A 43 -13.55 0.20 -21.38
N LEU A 44 -12.30 0.14 -21.84
CA LEU A 44 -11.72 1.13 -22.74
C LEU A 44 -11.38 0.50 -24.08
N THR A 45 -11.65 1.23 -25.16
CA THR A 45 -11.28 0.82 -26.52
C THR A 45 -9.77 0.58 -26.62
N GLY A 46 -9.38 -0.64 -27.01
CA GLY A 46 -7.98 -1.07 -27.09
C GLY A 46 -7.53 -1.99 -25.94
N PHE A 47 -8.36 -2.18 -24.92
CA PHE A 47 -8.12 -3.16 -23.86
C PHE A 47 -9.12 -4.33 -23.95
N GLU A 48 -8.64 -5.56 -23.78
CA GLU A 48 -9.45 -6.78 -23.90
C GLU A 48 -10.28 -7.07 -22.64
N HIS A 49 -10.05 -6.35 -21.54
CA HIS A 49 -10.61 -6.61 -20.22
C HIS A 49 -11.01 -5.31 -19.53
N ALA A 50 -11.86 -5.41 -18.51
CA ALA A 50 -12.19 -4.27 -17.66
C ALA A 50 -10.96 -3.84 -16.84
N ILE A 51 -10.68 -2.55 -16.81
CA ILE A 51 -9.60 -1.94 -16.05
C ILE A 51 -10.16 -1.41 -14.73
N HIS A 52 -9.53 -1.76 -13.62
CA HIS A 52 -9.84 -1.22 -12.30
C HIS A 52 -8.73 -0.24 -11.94
N PHE A 53 -8.77 0.96 -12.54
CA PHE A 53 -7.64 1.90 -12.54
C PHE A 53 -6.98 2.07 -11.18
N ARG A 54 -7.79 2.30 -10.15
CA ARG A 54 -7.31 2.46 -8.78
C ARG A 54 -6.58 1.21 -8.28
N SER A 55 -7.20 0.05 -8.44
CA SER A 55 -6.69 -1.23 -7.96
C SER A 55 -5.44 -1.67 -8.73
N ASP A 56 -5.45 -1.55 -10.06
CA ASP A 56 -4.32 -1.84 -10.94
C ASP A 56 -3.09 -1.02 -10.55
N ILE A 57 -3.27 0.30 -10.42
CA ILE A 57 -2.19 1.20 -10.04
C ILE A 57 -1.69 0.88 -8.63
N ALA A 58 -2.60 0.64 -7.68
CA ALA A 58 -2.22 0.28 -6.31
C ALA A 58 -1.37 -1.00 -6.28
N LEU A 59 -1.75 -2.04 -7.03
CA LEU A 59 -0.98 -3.28 -7.11
C LEU A 59 0.39 -3.06 -7.76
N LEU A 60 0.49 -2.23 -8.80
CA LEU A 60 1.79 -1.88 -9.41
C LEU A 60 2.71 -1.12 -8.44
N VAL A 61 2.16 -0.15 -7.70
CA VAL A 61 2.91 0.58 -6.66
C VAL A 61 3.30 -0.37 -5.52
N ALA A 62 2.43 -1.31 -5.16
CA ALA A 62 2.72 -2.32 -4.15
C ALA A 62 3.92 -3.19 -4.54
N LEU A 63 3.95 -3.64 -5.80
CA LEU A 63 5.06 -4.41 -6.35
C LEU A 63 6.35 -3.59 -6.37
N ALA A 64 6.30 -2.36 -6.91
CA ALA A 64 7.47 -1.48 -7.00
C ALA A 64 8.05 -1.16 -5.61
N SER A 65 7.19 -0.80 -4.66
CA SER A 65 7.60 -0.50 -3.27
C SER A 65 8.19 -1.73 -2.58
N SER A 66 7.63 -2.91 -2.81
CA SER A 66 8.15 -4.17 -2.27
C SER A 66 9.54 -4.51 -2.84
N MET A 67 9.76 -4.29 -4.14
CA MET A 67 11.07 -4.47 -4.76
C MET A 67 12.11 -3.46 -4.24
N LEU A 68 11.72 -2.19 -4.09
CA LEU A 68 12.58 -1.17 -3.48
C LEU A 68 12.89 -1.50 -2.02
N ALA A 69 11.93 -2.02 -1.25
CA ALA A 69 12.16 -2.47 0.12
C ALA A 69 13.18 -3.61 0.18
N LEU A 70 13.06 -4.59 -0.73
CA LEU A 70 14.02 -5.69 -0.84
C LEU A 70 15.43 -5.19 -1.11
N VAL A 71 15.59 -4.28 -2.07
CA VAL A 71 16.88 -3.63 -2.37
C VAL A 71 17.40 -2.89 -1.14
N ALA A 72 16.57 -2.08 -0.49
CA ALA A 72 16.96 -1.31 0.70
C ALA A 72 17.43 -2.19 1.87
N PHE A 73 16.75 -3.32 2.11
CA PHE A 73 17.15 -4.30 3.12
C PHE A 73 18.47 -5.00 2.78
N ILE A 74 18.68 -5.40 1.52
CA ILE A 74 19.95 -5.99 1.08
C ILE A 74 21.08 -4.98 1.25
N SER A 75 20.89 -3.75 0.76
CA SER A 75 21.86 -2.66 0.89
C SER A 75 22.15 -2.25 2.34
N ALA A 76 21.24 -2.56 3.28
CA ALA A 76 21.45 -2.27 4.69
C ALA A 76 22.42 -3.25 5.39
N THR A 77 22.74 -4.37 4.75
CA THR A 77 23.56 -5.43 5.34
C THR A 77 25.03 -5.04 5.30
N SER A 78 25.69 -5.12 6.45
CA SER A 78 27.13 -4.90 6.51
C SER A 78 27.89 -6.14 6.07
N ILE A 79 28.89 -5.97 5.20
CA ILE A 79 29.80 -7.04 4.79
C ILE A 79 30.88 -7.18 5.88
N ASN A 80 30.49 -7.73 7.03
CA ASN A 80 31.39 -7.99 8.15
C ASN A 80 31.06 -9.33 8.83
N ASN A 81 31.96 -9.79 9.70
CA ASN A 81 31.79 -11.06 10.42
C ASN A 81 30.66 -11.05 11.46
N LYS A 82 29.98 -9.92 11.69
CA LYS A 82 29.02 -9.75 12.79
C LYS A 82 27.55 -9.95 12.40
N SER A 83 27.23 -10.22 11.13
CA SER A 83 25.85 -10.51 10.69
C SER A 83 24.83 -9.47 11.20
N VAL A 84 25.11 -8.19 10.95
CA VAL A 84 24.28 -7.05 11.34
C VAL A 84 23.94 -6.14 10.17
N CYS A 85 22.83 -5.44 10.27
CA CYS A 85 22.49 -4.28 9.44
C CYS A 85 22.79 -3.00 10.23
N ASP A 86 23.57 -2.08 9.65
CA ASP A 86 24.05 -0.87 10.33
C ASP A 86 23.79 0.42 9.55
N HIS A 87 23.04 0.33 8.43
CA HIS A 87 22.76 1.45 7.55
C HIS A 87 21.29 1.88 7.59
N TRP A 88 21.03 3.17 7.45
CA TRP A 88 19.69 3.77 7.56
C TRP A 88 18.70 3.25 6.51
N SER A 89 19.20 2.69 5.40
CA SER A 89 18.38 2.05 4.37
C SER A 89 17.53 0.91 4.94
N PHE A 90 17.89 0.35 6.10
CA PHE A 90 17.02 -0.58 6.81
C PHE A 90 15.65 0.02 7.13
N ILE A 91 15.64 1.24 7.68
CA ILE A 91 14.41 1.96 8.04
C ILE A 91 13.65 2.38 6.79
N ALA A 92 14.36 2.81 5.73
CA ALA A 92 13.74 3.06 4.44
C ALA A 92 13.06 1.80 3.87
N GLY A 93 13.69 0.63 4.04
CA GLY A 93 13.11 -0.66 3.68
C GLY A 93 11.83 -0.97 4.44
N ASP A 94 11.80 -0.75 5.76
CA ASP A 94 10.58 -0.92 6.56
C ASP A 94 9.46 0.03 6.09
N LEU A 95 9.76 1.29 5.81
CA LEU A 95 8.77 2.27 5.31
C LEU A 95 8.19 1.85 3.95
N LEU A 96 9.03 1.42 3.02
CA LEU A 96 8.63 0.94 1.71
C LEU A 96 7.85 -0.39 1.77
N MET A 97 8.23 -1.29 2.70
CA MET A 97 7.50 -2.51 2.97
C MET A 97 6.07 -2.19 3.44
N TYR A 98 5.92 -1.28 4.41
CA TYR A 98 4.61 -0.85 4.91
C TYR A 98 3.77 -0.14 3.84
N LEU A 99 4.39 0.72 3.03
CA LEU A 99 3.72 1.33 1.87
C LEU A 99 3.23 0.26 0.89
N GLY A 100 4.09 -0.70 0.56
CA GLY A 100 3.75 -1.81 -0.32
C GLY A 100 2.55 -2.60 0.19
N LEU A 101 2.52 -2.91 1.49
CA LEU A 101 1.38 -3.58 2.13
C LEU A 101 0.09 -2.75 2.07
N ALA A 102 0.15 -1.44 2.32
CA ALA A 102 -1.02 -0.56 2.24
C ALA A 102 -1.60 -0.50 0.81
N CYS A 103 -0.72 -0.48 -0.19
CA CYS A 103 -1.13 -0.53 -1.59
C CYS A 103 -1.71 -1.91 -1.98
N THR A 104 -1.16 -3.02 -1.47
CA THR A 104 -1.76 -4.35 -1.64
C THR A 104 -3.16 -4.44 -1.04
N VAL A 105 -3.35 -3.89 0.17
CA VAL A 105 -4.66 -3.81 0.82
C VAL A 105 -5.62 -3.02 -0.08
N THR A 106 -5.16 -1.90 -0.64
CA THR A 106 -5.98 -1.11 -1.56
C THR A 106 -6.41 -1.92 -2.79
N GLY A 107 -5.45 -2.55 -3.47
CA GLY A 107 -5.69 -3.35 -4.66
C GLY A 107 -6.53 -4.61 -4.43
N PHE A 108 -6.64 -5.09 -3.18
CA PHE A 108 -7.46 -6.25 -2.85
C PHE A 108 -8.88 -5.89 -2.41
N PHE A 109 -9.00 -4.95 -1.47
CA PHE A 109 -10.27 -4.66 -0.81
C PHE A 109 -11.15 -3.71 -1.63
N SER A 110 -10.56 -2.78 -2.38
CA SER A 110 -11.33 -1.86 -3.25
C SER A 110 -12.16 -2.59 -4.32
N PRO A 111 -11.59 -3.42 -5.21
CA PRO A 111 -12.36 -4.03 -6.30
C PRO A 111 -13.37 -5.06 -5.77
N LEU A 112 -13.07 -5.68 -4.62
CA LEU A 112 -13.98 -6.58 -3.93
C LEU A 112 -15.20 -5.84 -3.37
N ASN A 113 -14.99 -4.65 -2.80
CA ASN A 113 -16.08 -3.76 -2.34
C ASN A 113 -16.98 -3.35 -3.51
N ASP A 114 -16.38 -2.94 -4.63
CA ASP A 114 -17.10 -2.54 -5.84
C ASP A 114 -17.92 -3.70 -6.43
N THR A 115 -17.39 -4.92 -6.38
CA THR A 115 -18.11 -6.13 -6.79
C THR A 115 -19.36 -6.35 -5.93
N PHE A 116 -19.29 -6.17 -4.61
CA PHE A 116 -20.46 -6.30 -3.74
C PHE A 116 -21.50 -5.21 -4.00
N LEU A 117 -21.06 -3.95 -4.13
CA LEU A 117 -21.96 -2.84 -4.44
C LEU A 117 -22.70 -3.09 -5.76
N TYR A 118 -21.97 -3.47 -6.80
CA TYR A 118 -22.55 -3.81 -8.10
C TYR A 118 -23.55 -4.98 -8.02
N ALA A 119 -23.24 -6.03 -7.25
CA ALA A 119 -24.16 -7.15 -7.07
C ALA A 119 -25.46 -6.75 -6.36
N ILE A 120 -25.37 -5.91 -5.33
CA ILE A 120 -26.53 -5.40 -4.57
C ILE A 120 -27.39 -4.48 -5.45
N GLU A 121 -26.77 -3.60 -6.25
CA GLU A 121 -27.48 -2.71 -7.16
C GLU A 121 -28.25 -3.49 -8.24
N LYS A 122 -27.67 -4.58 -8.74
CA LYS A 122 -28.27 -5.40 -9.80
C LYS A 122 -29.42 -6.28 -9.31
N ASP A 123 -29.35 -6.79 -8.08
CA ASP A 123 -30.39 -7.61 -7.48
C ASP A 123 -30.66 -7.21 -6.01
N PRO A 124 -31.74 -6.46 -5.75
CA PRO A 124 -32.13 -6.07 -4.40
C PRO A 124 -32.37 -7.25 -3.45
N GLN A 125 -32.61 -8.47 -3.94
CA GLN A 125 -32.74 -9.65 -3.07
C GLN A 125 -31.42 -10.02 -2.38
N LEU A 126 -30.29 -9.54 -2.90
CA LEU A 126 -28.96 -9.70 -2.32
C LEU A 126 -28.64 -8.65 -1.25
N THR A 127 -29.63 -7.90 -0.75
CA THR A 127 -29.47 -6.98 0.39
C THR A 127 -28.69 -7.58 1.59
N PRO A 128 -28.81 -8.88 1.95
CA PRO A 128 -27.97 -9.49 3.00
C PRO A 128 -26.45 -9.41 2.73
N LEU A 129 -26.01 -9.23 1.48
CA LEU A 129 -24.60 -9.01 1.13
C LEU A 129 -24.01 -7.73 1.74
N ILE A 130 -24.84 -6.76 2.13
CA ILE A 130 -24.39 -5.53 2.79
C ILE A 130 -23.57 -5.84 4.04
N ILE A 131 -23.91 -6.88 4.80
CA ILE A 131 -23.14 -7.23 6.02
C ILE A 131 -21.72 -7.66 5.65
N PHE A 132 -21.55 -8.43 4.57
CA PHE A 132 -20.24 -8.85 4.08
C PHE A 132 -19.45 -7.67 3.51
N GLN A 133 -20.12 -6.79 2.77
CA GLN A 133 -19.53 -5.56 2.23
C GLN A 133 -19.00 -4.65 3.34
N VAL A 134 -19.82 -4.37 4.35
CA VAL A 134 -19.42 -3.56 5.52
C VAL A 134 -18.28 -4.23 6.29
N GLY A 135 -18.33 -5.55 6.46
CA GLY A 135 -17.27 -6.31 7.14
C GLY A 135 -15.93 -6.20 6.42
N ILE A 136 -15.91 -6.42 5.11
CA ILE A 136 -14.71 -6.36 4.26
C ILE A 136 -14.15 -4.94 4.23
N LYS A 137 -15.00 -3.93 4.03
CA LYS A 137 -14.63 -2.51 4.10
C LYS A 137 -13.96 -2.19 5.44
N SER A 138 -14.56 -2.60 6.55
CA SER A 138 -14.07 -2.28 7.89
C SER A 138 -12.72 -2.94 8.19
N ILE A 139 -12.57 -4.22 7.82
CA ILE A 139 -11.30 -4.95 7.99
C ILE A 139 -10.22 -4.31 7.12
N GLY A 140 -10.53 -4.05 5.85
CA GLY A 140 -9.62 -3.38 4.92
C GLY A 140 -9.15 -2.02 5.44
N ALA A 141 -10.07 -1.19 5.94
CA ALA A 141 -9.80 0.10 6.55
C ALA A 141 -8.83 0.00 7.74
N ILE A 142 -9.05 -0.96 8.65
CA ILE A 142 -8.18 -1.17 9.82
C ILE A 142 -6.76 -1.55 9.40
N VAL A 143 -6.64 -2.52 8.48
CA VAL A 143 -5.33 -2.97 7.99
C VAL A 143 -4.62 -1.86 7.22
N TRP A 144 -5.35 -1.08 6.43
CA TRP A 144 -4.81 0.04 5.69
C TRP A 144 -4.26 1.13 6.62
N ILE A 145 -5.00 1.56 7.65
CA ILE A 145 -4.51 2.53 8.65
C ILE A 145 -3.27 1.99 9.37
N ALA A 146 -3.31 0.72 9.75
CA ALA A 146 -2.20 0.08 10.45
C ALA A 146 -0.92 0.07 9.59
N THR A 147 -1.04 -0.13 8.29
CA THR A 147 0.09 -0.22 7.36
C THR A 147 0.56 1.14 6.86
N ILE A 148 -0.32 2.10 6.59
CA ILE A 148 0.08 3.39 6.02
C ILE A 148 0.51 4.42 7.07
N TYR A 149 -0.04 4.35 8.30
CA TYR A 149 0.25 5.34 9.34
C TYR A 149 0.97 4.71 10.54
N ILE A 150 0.37 3.68 11.15
CA ILE A 150 0.83 3.18 12.45
C ILE A 150 2.20 2.49 12.33
N GLY A 151 2.37 1.56 11.38
CA GLY A 151 3.62 0.85 11.14
C GLY A 151 4.80 1.81 10.88
N PRO A 152 4.71 2.69 9.87
CA PRO A 152 5.73 3.69 9.58
C PRO A 152 6.08 4.58 10.77
N ALA A 153 5.07 5.05 11.52
CA ALA A 153 5.29 5.87 12.70
C ALA A 153 6.07 5.11 13.78
N ILE A 154 5.67 3.88 14.11
CA ILE A 154 6.36 3.04 15.10
C ILE A 154 7.81 2.76 14.66
N THR A 155 8.03 2.47 13.37
CA THR A 155 9.37 2.25 12.82
C THR A 155 10.26 3.47 13.01
N LEU A 156 9.76 4.66 12.70
CA LEU A 156 10.51 5.92 12.85
C LEU A 156 10.78 6.26 14.32
N PHE A 157 9.81 6.03 15.21
CA PHE A 157 9.98 6.27 16.66
C PHE A 157 10.96 5.30 17.32
N ARG A 158 11.00 4.05 16.87
CA ARG A 158 11.88 3.00 17.42
C ARG A 158 13.22 2.89 16.67
N SER A 159 13.43 3.71 15.65
CA SER A 159 14.66 3.70 14.85
C SER A 159 15.89 4.01 15.70
N PRO A 160 16.94 3.18 15.66
CA PRO A 160 18.18 3.42 16.40
C PRO A 160 19.10 4.47 15.74
N PHE A 161 18.68 5.04 14.60
CA PHE A 161 19.46 6.03 13.85
C PHE A 161 19.26 7.45 14.39
N SER A 162 20.10 8.37 13.92
CA SER A 162 20.05 9.76 14.37
C SER A 162 18.68 10.42 14.10
N GLN A 163 18.30 11.37 14.93
CA GLN A 163 17.04 12.12 14.73
C GLN A 163 17.00 12.82 13.37
N THR A 164 18.14 13.32 12.89
CA THR A 164 18.22 13.95 11.57
C THR A 164 17.88 12.96 10.46
N THR A 165 18.46 11.75 10.50
CA THR A 165 18.14 10.68 9.55
C THR A 165 16.66 10.31 9.60
N ASN A 166 16.09 10.15 10.80
CA ASN A 166 14.68 9.80 10.96
C ASN A 166 13.75 10.90 10.44
N ARG A 167 14.10 12.19 10.63
CA ARG A 167 13.33 13.31 10.07
C ARG A 167 13.38 13.34 8.55
N VAL A 168 14.56 13.12 7.96
CA VAL A 168 14.69 13.04 6.49
C VAL A 168 13.85 11.89 5.94
N LEU A 169 13.88 10.71 6.57
CA LEU A 169 13.07 9.57 6.17
C LEU A 169 11.57 9.81 6.34
N ALA A 170 11.17 10.48 7.44
CA ALA A 170 9.77 10.86 7.65
C ALA A 170 9.28 11.82 6.57
N ILE A 171 10.05 12.87 6.26
CA ILE A 171 9.72 13.83 5.20
C ILE A 171 9.66 13.12 3.85
N ALA A 172 10.64 12.27 3.54
CA ALA A 172 10.64 11.50 2.30
C ALA A 172 9.40 10.60 2.19
N TYR A 173 9.02 9.92 3.28
CA TYR A 173 7.82 9.11 3.32
C TYR A 173 6.55 9.94 3.11
N CYS A 174 6.41 11.08 3.78
CA CYS A 174 5.29 12.00 3.58
C CYS A 174 5.22 12.53 2.14
N MET A 175 6.36 12.86 1.53
CA MET A 175 6.41 13.28 0.12
C MET A 175 5.99 12.15 -0.82
N THR A 176 6.44 10.92 -0.57
CA THR A 176 6.00 9.75 -1.33
C THR A 176 4.49 9.53 -1.20
N LEU A 177 3.93 9.66 -0.01
CA LEU A 177 2.48 9.57 0.20
C LEU A 177 1.73 10.67 -0.56
N LEU A 178 2.21 11.91 -0.51
CA LEU A 178 1.60 13.03 -1.23
C LEU A 178 1.59 12.78 -2.74
N LEU A 179 2.72 12.33 -3.30
CA LEU A 179 2.80 11.97 -4.73
C LEU A 179 1.89 10.79 -5.08
N LEU A 180 1.83 9.78 -4.21
CA LEU A 180 0.96 8.62 -4.41
C LEU A 180 -0.52 9.02 -4.42
N PHE A 181 -0.95 9.85 -3.47
CA PHE A 181 -2.34 10.31 -3.40
C PHE A 181 -2.69 11.20 -4.58
N LEU A 182 -1.78 12.06 -5.05
CA LEU A 182 -1.97 12.79 -6.31
C LEU A 182 -2.14 11.85 -7.50
N PHE A 183 -1.39 10.75 -7.54
CA PHE A 183 -1.49 9.79 -8.63
C PHE A 183 -2.82 9.01 -8.60
N TYR A 184 -3.25 8.56 -7.43
CA TYR A 184 -4.56 7.92 -7.24
C TYR A 184 -5.72 8.87 -7.54
N GLN A 185 -5.57 10.15 -7.22
CA GLN A 185 -6.53 11.19 -7.57
C GLN A 185 -6.80 11.22 -9.08
N GLN A 186 -5.74 11.19 -9.90
CA GLN A 186 -5.88 11.18 -11.36
C GLN A 186 -6.55 9.90 -11.86
N ALA A 187 -6.23 8.76 -11.24
CA ALA A 187 -6.88 7.50 -11.56
C ALA A 187 -8.39 7.54 -11.30
N LEU A 188 -8.80 8.10 -10.15
CA LEU A 188 -10.21 8.23 -9.78
C LEU A 188 -10.96 9.21 -10.70
N ILE A 189 -10.34 10.33 -11.06
CA ILE A 189 -10.93 11.30 -12.00
C ILE A 189 -11.16 10.63 -13.36
N LEU A 190 -10.17 9.88 -13.86
CA LEU A 190 -10.29 9.15 -15.12
C LEU A 190 -11.42 8.12 -15.07
N GLU A 191 -11.48 7.33 -13.99
CA GLU A 191 -12.52 6.31 -13.80
C GLU A 191 -13.92 6.92 -13.74
N ASN A 192 -14.11 8.01 -13.00
CA ASN A 192 -15.39 8.71 -12.92
C ASN A 192 -15.81 9.33 -14.25
N LEU A 193 -14.86 9.88 -15.01
CA LEU A 193 -15.13 10.43 -16.35
C LEU A 193 -15.59 9.36 -17.33
N VAL A 194 -15.03 8.16 -17.29
CA VAL A 194 -15.43 7.08 -18.21
C VAL A 194 -16.74 6.42 -17.78
N LEU A 195 -17.04 6.38 -16.48
CA LEU A 195 -18.27 5.81 -15.95
C LEU A 195 -19.45 6.79 -15.89
N ASP A 196 -19.29 8.03 -16.39
CA ASP A 196 -20.28 9.12 -16.26
C ASP A 196 -20.79 9.31 -14.81
N LYS A 197 -19.94 9.01 -13.82
CA LYS A 197 -20.29 9.19 -12.41
C LYS A 197 -20.12 10.67 -12.04
N MET A 198 -21.11 11.23 -11.33
CA MET A 198 -20.99 12.59 -10.81
C MET A 198 -19.77 12.67 -9.87
N PRO A 199 -18.97 13.75 -9.94
CA PRO A 199 -17.82 13.91 -9.07
C PRO A 199 -18.27 13.87 -7.61
N SER A 200 -17.53 13.14 -6.76
CA SER A 200 -17.81 13.11 -5.33
C SER A 200 -17.76 14.53 -4.73
N GLU A 201 -18.63 14.82 -3.75
CA GLU A 201 -18.64 16.11 -3.04
C GLU A 201 -17.31 16.38 -2.29
N ILE A 202 -16.57 15.31 -1.97
CA ILE A 202 -15.24 15.39 -1.36
C ILE A 202 -14.19 15.50 -2.48
N ASP A 203 -13.27 16.46 -2.33
CA ASP A 203 -12.11 16.58 -3.21
C ASP A 203 -11.37 15.23 -3.27
N PRO A 204 -11.18 14.67 -4.48
CA PRO A 204 -10.48 13.41 -4.70
C PRO A 204 -9.12 13.29 -3.99
N TYR A 205 -8.45 14.39 -3.67
CA TYR A 205 -7.22 14.36 -2.87
C TYR A 205 -7.46 13.97 -1.40
N PHE A 206 -8.47 14.56 -0.75
CA PHE A 206 -8.83 14.23 0.64
C PHE A 206 -9.46 12.85 0.75
N TYR A 207 -10.09 12.38 -0.33
CA TYR A 207 -10.60 11.03 -0.44
C TYR A 207 -9.52 9.98 -0.19
N GLU A 208 -8.31 10.16 -0.75
CA GLU A 208 -7.21 9.21 -0.56
C GLU A 208 -6.55 9.32 0.83
N PHE A 209 -6.50 10.52 1.40
CA PHE A 209 -5.99 10.70 2.77
C PHE A 209 -6.86 9.98 3.81
N PHE A 210 -8.17 9.99 3.58
CA PHE A 210 -9.19 9.35 4.42
C PHE A 210 -9.77 8.10 3.79
N GLN A 211 -9.02 7.41 2.92
CA GLN A 211 -9.49 6.25 2.17
C GLN A 211 -10.24 5.22 3.03
N PHE A 212 -9.78 5.00 4.27
CA PHE A 212 -10.42 4.11 5.24
C PHE A 212 -11.85 4.52 5.65
N LEU A 213 -12.19 5.81 5.62
CA LEU A 213 -13.52 6.34 5.92
C LEU A 213 -14.47 6.24 4.72
N VAL A 214 -13.92 6.31 3.50
CA VAL A 214 -14.69 6.52 2.26
C VAL A 214 -14.70 5.32 1.31
N TRP A 215 -14.17 4.17 1.74
CA TRP A 215 -14.47 2.88 1.11
C TRP A 215 -15.93 2.48 1.23
#